data_AF-A0A183E5D3-F1
#
_entry.id   AF-A0A183E5D3-F1
#
_cell.length_a   1.000
_cell.length_b   1.000
_cell.length_c   1.000
_cell.angle_alpha   90.00
_cell.angle_beta   90.00
_cell.angle_gamma   90.00
#
_symmetry.space_group_name_H-M   'P 1'
#
loop_
_entity.id
_entity.type
_entity.pdbx_description
1 polymer ?
#
loop_
_entity_poly.entity_id
_entity_poly.type
_entity_poly.pdbx_seq_one_letter_code
_entity_poly.pdbx_strand_id
1 'polypeptide(L)'
;MALSAKDLESFHDAVSVVCSSAVCALNLKAPDKNCRADLIKAYETELMHQLRDCTDLATGLLLALLILIARSEKSAVHASGKFVSHLISKVEKYPDTTAQLSDLLTSAQKLVITKMQQKGDENLEVKLEEKLMAIKAALNGFEYVEKTTIDEDLNET
;
A
#
# COMPACT_ATOMS: atom_id res chain seq x y z
N MET A 1 -7.95 1.36 -21.71
CA MET A 1 -9.37 0.95 -21.86
C MET A 1 -10.17 1.74 -20.86
N ALA A 2 -11.06 2.61 -21.34
CA ALA A 2 -12.03 3.28 -20.48
C ALA A 2 -13.31 2.43 -20.47
N LEU A 3 -13.89 2.20 -19.29
CA LEU A 3 -15.22 1.60 -19.16
C LEU A 3 -16.24 2.64 -19.60
N SER A 4 -17.08 2.33 -20.59
CA SER A 4 -18.24 3.16 -20.91
C SER A 4 -19.40 2.83 -19.97
N ALA A 5 -20.37 3.74 -19.84
CA ALA A 5 -21.57 3.50 -19.03
C ALA A 5 -22.33 2.23 -19.47
N LYS A 6 -22.31 1.94 -20.78
CA LYS A 6 -22.94 0.76 -21.38
C LYS A 6 -22.24 -0.54 -20.97
N ASP A 7 -20.91 -0.52 -20.84
CA ASP A 7 -20.14 -1.69 -20.40
C ASP A 7 -20.43 -2.02 -18.93
N LEU A 8 -20.64 -1.00 -18.10
CA LEU A 8 -20.97 -1.16 -16.69
C LEU A 8 -22.38 -1.74 -16.50
N GLU A 9 -23.36 -1.24 -17.23
CA GLU A 9 -24.74 -1.76 -17.21
C GLU A 9 -24.77 -3.23 -17.66
N SER A 10 -24.08 -3.55 -18.76
CA SER A 10 -23.97 -4.92 -19.25
C SER A 10 -23.30 -5.86 -18.24
N PHE A 11 -22.31 -5.36 -17.50
CA PHE A 11 -21.68 -6.12 -16.40
C PHE A 11 -22.65 -6.36 -15.25
N HIS A 12 -23.40 -5.34 -14.82
CA HIS A 12 -24.39 -5.49 -13.76
C HIS A 12 -25.50 -6.49 -14.12
N ASP A 13 -25.96 -6.47 -15.37
CA ASP A 13 -26.93 -7.44 -15.88
C ASP A 13 -26.37 -8.86 -15.85
N ALA A 14 -25.14 -9.05 -16.34
CA ALA A 14 -24.48 -10.35 -16.31
C ALA A 14 -24.28 -10.88 -14.89
N VAL A 15 -23.86 -10.02 -13.96
CA VAL A 15 -23.71 -10.38 -12.53
C VAL A 15 -25.05 -10.76 -11.93
N SER A 16 -26.12 -10.00 -12.21
CA SER A 16 -27.48 -10.29 -11.72
C SER A 16 -27.96 -11.68 -12.16
N VAL A 17 -27.73 -12.04 -13.42
CA VAL A 17 -28.08 -13.38 -13.95
C VAL A 17 -27.32 -14.49 -13.21
N VAL A 18 -26.01 -14.33 -13.02
CA VAL A 18 -25.19 -15.33 -12.30
C VAL A 18 -25.60 -15.45 -10.83
N CYS A 19 -25.95 -14.33 -10.19
CA CYS A 19 -26.39 -14.30 -8.80
C CYS A 19 -27.80 -14.86 -8.59
N SER A 20 -28.59 -14.98 -9.66
CA SER A 20 -29.91 -15.57 -9.57
C SER A 20 -29.86 -17.01 -9.01
N SER A 21 -30.93 -17.40 -8.30
CA SER A 21 -31.06 -18.75 -7.74
C SER A 21 -31.07 -19.85 -8.80
N ALA A 22 -31.33 -19.50 -10.07
CA ALA A 22 -31.37 -20.43 -11.18
C ALA A 22 -29.99 -20.81 -11.73
N VAL A 23 -28.94 -20.04 -11.43
CA VAL A 23 -27.58 -20.26 -11.97
C VAL A 23 -26.62 -20.66 -10.86
N CYS A 24 -26.12 -19.69 -10.09
CA CYS A 24 -25.16 -19.96 -9.00
C CYS A 24 -25.70 -19.65 -7.60
N ALA A 25 -26.90 -19.04 -7.49
CA ALA A 25 -27.52 -18.65 -6.22
C ALA A 25 -26.57 -17.84 -5.30
N LEU A 26 -25.68 -17.04 -5.90
CA LEU A 26 -24.72 -16.23 -5.16
C LEU A 26 -25.43 -15.07 -4.48
N ASN A 27 -25.46 -15.10 -3.16
CA ASN A 27 -26.00 -14.00 -2.36
C ASN A 27 -24.90 -12.95 -2.15
N LEU A 28 -24.73 -12.06 -3.13
CA LEU A 28 -23.82 -10.91 -3.04
C LEU A 28 -24.40 -9.86 -2.09
N LYS A 29 -24.29 -10.12 -0.80
CA LYS A 29 -24.69 -9.17 0.24
C LYS A 29 -23.48 -8.30 0.58
N ALA A 30 -23.67 -6.98 0.56
CA ALA A 30 -22.67 -6.09 1.11
C ALA A 30 -22.42 -6.49 2.58
N PRO A 31 -21.15 -6.67 3.00
CA PRO A 31 -20.85 -7.01 4.38
C PRO A 31 -21.42 -5.94 5.30
N ASP A 32 -21.94 -6.36 6.45
CA ASP A 32 -22.43 -5.43 7.46
C ASP A 32 -21.28 -4.55 7.99
N LYS A 33 -21.63 -3.52 8.75
CA LYS A 33 -20.64 -2.53 9.23
C LYS A 33 -19.53 -3.16 10.08
N ASN A 34 -19.84 -4.18 10.87
CA ASN A 34 -18.86 -4.84 11.75
C ASN A 34 -17.95 -5.73 10.91
N CYS A 35 -18.54 -6.56 10.05
CA CYS A 35 -17.78 -7.39 9.12
C CYS A 35 -16.85 -6.55 8.24
N ARG A 36 -17.32 -5.40 7.74
CA ARG A 36 -16.48 -4.48 6.96
C ARG A 36 -15.33 -3.92 7.79
N ALA A 37 -15.57 -3.50 9.03
CA ALA A 37 -14.51 -3.01 9.91
C ALA A 37 -13.43 -4.08 10.16
N ASP A 38 -13.85 -5.32 10.39
CA ASP A 38 -12.95 -6.45 10.59
C ASP A 38 -12.12 -6.76 9.33
N LEU A 39 -12.76 -6.73 8.14
CA LEU A 39 -12.07 -6.92 6.87
C LEU A 39 -11.02 -5.83 6.60
N ILE A 40 -11.34 -4.57 6.90
CA ILE A 40 -10.37 -3.47 6.74
C ILE A 40 -9.22 -3.61 7.73
N LYS A 41 -9.50 -4.02 8.96
CA LYS A 41 -8.45 -4.26 9.97
C LYS A 41 -7.54 -5.41 9.57
N ALA A 42 -8.10 -6.51 9.05
CA ALA A 42 -7.34 -7.63 8.52
C ALA A 42 -6.47 -7.19 7.33
N TYR A 43 -7.05 -6.42 6.41
CA TYR A 43 -6.34 -5.85 5.26
C TYR A 43 -5.17 -4.95 5.69
N GLU A 44 -5.39 -4.03 6.64
CA GLU A 44 -4.34 -3.17 7.18
C GLU A 44 -3.23 -4.00 7.83
N THR A 45 -3.59 -5.01 8.63
CA THR A 45 -2.62 -5.89 9.31
C THR A 45 -1.74 -6.62 8.31
N GLU A 46 -2.34 -7.12 7.23
CA GLU A 46 -1.61 -7.81 6.17
C GLU A 46 -0.68 -6.86 5.40
N LEU A 47 -1.15 -5.66 5.04
CA LEU A 47 -0.29 -4.66 4.42
C LEU A 47 0.89 -4.26 5.30
N MET A 48 0.67 -4.15 6.61
CA MET A 48 1.71 -3.84 7.58
C MET A 48 2.74 -4.96 7.69
N HIS A 49 2.30 -6.22 7.64
CA HIS A 49 3.18 -7.39 7.56
C HIS A 49 4.03 -7.35 6.29
N GLN A 50 3.39 -7.16 5.12
CA GLN A 50 4.09 -7.02 3.85
C GLN A 50 5.09 -5.87 3.87
N LEU A 51 4.73 -4.71 4.42
CA LEU A 51 5.62 -3.56 4.51
C LEU A 51 6.85 -3.84 5.39
N ARG A 52 6.70 -4.64 6.45
CA ARG A 52 7.81 -5.02 7.33
C ARG A 52 8.85 -5.85 6.58
N ASP A 53 8.39 -6.84 5.83
CA ASP A 53 9.25 -7.80 5.15
C ASP A 53 9.66 -7.35 3.73
N CYS A 54 9.11 -6.24 3.26
CA CYS A 54 9.38 -5.70 1.95
C CYS A 54 10.84 -5.21 1.82
N THR A 55 11.57 -5.83 0.90
CA THR A 55 12.93 -5.45 0.48
C THR A 55 12.94 -4.50 -0.71
N ASP A 56 11.92 -4.55 -1.56
CA ASP A 56 11.80 -3.64 -2.71
C ASP A 56 11.28 -2.26 -2.28
N LEU A 57 12.10 -1.24 -2.46
CA LEU A 57 11.81 0.11 -1.96
C LEU A 57 10.61 0.75 -2.65
N ALA A 58 10.40 0.49 -3.94
CA ALA A 58 9.25 1.01 -4.68
C ALA A 58 7.93 0.40 -4.20
N THR A 59 7.92 -0.92 -3.97
CA THR A 59 6.80 -1.64 -3.37
C THR A 59 6.54 -1.17 -1.94
N GLY A 60 7.59 -0.94 -1.14
CA GLY A 60 7.47 -0.40 0.22
C GLY A 60 6.74 0.95 0.25
N LEU A 61 7.06 1.86 -0.67
CA LEU A 61 6.37 3.15 -0.78
C LEU A 61 4.89 2.98 -1.15
N LEU A 62 4.57 2.06 -2.07
CA LEU A 62 3.19 1.77 -2.44
C LEU A 62 2.40 1.18 -1.26
N LEU A 63 2.96 0.20 -0.56
CA LEU A 63 2.34 -0.41 0.62
C LEU A 63 2.03 0.64 1.70
N ALA A 64 2.97 1.55 1.95
CA ALA A 64 2.78 2.67 2.87
C ALA A 64 1.57 3.55 2.50
N LEU A 65 1.40 3.88 1.23
CA LEU A 65 0.26 4.66 0.74
C LEU A 65 -1.06 3.90 0.88
N LEU A 66 -1.07 2.59 0.61
CA LEU A 66 -2.26 1.76 0.75
C LEU A 66 -2.71 1.66 2.21
N ILE A 67 -1.77 1.59 3.16
CA ILE A 67 -2.05 1.61 4.60
C ILE A 67 -2.71 2.94 5.01
N LEU A 68 -2.15 4.07 4.55
CA LEU A 68 -2.71 5.40 4.84
C LEU A 68 -4.15 5.53 4.34
N ILE A 69 -4.40 5.09 3.11
CA ILE A 69 -5.74 5.11 2.52
C ILE A 69 -6.70 4.19 3.28
N ALA A 70 -6.26 2.99 3.64
CA ALA A 70 -7.09 2.05 4.42
C ALA A 70 -7.51 2.65 5.77
N ARG A 71 -6.61 3.36 6.44
CA ARG A 71 -6.88 4.01 7.72
C ARG A 71 -7.81 5.20 7.61
N SER A 72 -7.60 6.07 6.61
CA SER A 72 -8.37 7.31 6.46
C SER A 72 -9.76 7.07 5.84
N GLU A 73 -9.87 6.18 4.85
CA GLU A 73 -11.13 5.96 4.11
C GLU A 73 -11.93 4.76 4.60
N LYS A 74 -11.35 3.93 5.47
CA LYS A 74 -11.95 2.66 5.92
C LYS A 74 -12.35 1.77 4.73
N SER A 75 -11.48 1.70 3.74
CA SER A 75 -11.68 0.97 2.48
C SER A 75 -10.41 0.26 2.03
N ALA A 76 -10.56 -0.95 1.50
CA ALA A 76 -9.44 -1.72 0.95
C ALA A 76 -9.29 -1.34 -0.53
N VAL A 77 -8.15 -0.73 -0.86
CA VAL A 77 -7.85 -0.28 -2.22
C VAL A 77 -6.64 -1.02 -2.73
N HIS A 78 -6.74 -1.57 -3.93
CA HIS A 78 -5.60 -2.12 -4.65
C HIS A 78 -5.15 -1.13 -5.74
N ALA A 79 -3.83 -0.95 -5.88
CA ALA A 79 -3.27 -0.08 -6.89
C ALA A 79 -1.91 -0.60 -7.36
N SER A 80 -1.54 -0.26 -8.59
CA SER A 80 -0.19 -0.49 -9.13
C SER A 80 0.68 0.75 -8.99
N GLY A 81 2.01 0.59 -9.06
CA GLY A 81 2.99 1.69 -8.94
C GLY A 81 2.76 2.91 -9.85
N LYS A 82 2.09 2.75 -11.00
CA LYS A 82 1.75 3.86 -11.91
C LYS A 82 0.81 4.92 -11.29
N PHE A 83 0.12 4.58 -10.20
CA PHE A 83 -0.80 5.48 -9.52
C PHE A 83 -0.19 6.18 -8.30
N VAL A 84 1.06 5.89 -7.93
CA VAL A 84 1.70 6.42 -6.71
C VAL A 84 1.59 7.95 -6.61
N SER A 85 1.79 8.69 -7.71
CA SER A 85 1.60 10.15 -7.72
C SER A 85 0.19 10.57 -7.32
N HIS A 86 -0.82 9.91 -7.88
CA HIS A 86 -2.22 10.20 -7.60
C HIS A 86 -2.60 9.82 -6.17
N LEU A 87 -2.05 8.71 -5.67
CA LEU A 87 -2.27 8.27 -4.28
C LEU A 87 -1.66 9.27 -3.29
N ILE A 88 -0.46 9.80 -3.56
CA ILE A 88 0.16 10.84 -2.73
C ILE A 88 -0.72 12.09 -2.71
N SER A 89 -1.14 12.61 -3.87
CA SER A 89 -2.03 13.77 -3.93
C SER A 89 -3.39 13.57 -3.25
N LYS A 90 -3.82 12.31 -3.08
CA LYS A 90 -5.01 11.96 -2.31
C LYS A 90 -4.73 11.98 -0.82
N VAL A 91 -3.65 11.31 -0.39
CA VAL A 91 -3.21 11.20 1.01
C VAL A 91 -2.90 12.57 1.63
N GLU A 92 -2.32 13.49 0.85
CA GLU A 92 -2.04 14.88 1.25
C GLU A 92 -3.27 15.67 1.71
N LYS A 93 -4.46 15.26 1.25
CA LYS A 93 -5.71 15.93 1.58
C LYS A 93 -6.37 15.35 2.84
N TYR A 94 -5.83 14.28 3.40
CA TYR A 94 -6.36 13.71 4.63
C TYR A 94 -5.95 14.56 5.84
N PRO A 95 -6.87 14.75 6.81
CA PRO A 95 -6.60 15.61 7.98
C PRO A 95 -5.47 15.07 8.86
N ASP A 96 -5.26 13.76 8.86
CA ASP A 96 -4.25 13.09 9.70
C ASP A 96 -2.85 13.07 9.05
N THR A 97 -2.73 13.54 7.80
CA THR A 97 -1.44 13.58 7.08
C THR A 97 -0.71 14.87 7.41
N THR A 98 0.43 14.77 8.08
CA THR A 98 1.29 15.92 8.35
C THR A 98 2.02 16.38 7.09
N ALA A 99 2.37 17.68 7.02
CA ALA A 99 3.19 18.22 5.93
C ALA A 99 4.53 17.47 5.79
N GLN A 100 5.14 17.10 6.93
CA GLN A 100 6.37 16.32 6.96
C GLN A 100 6.21 14.95 6.29
N LEU A 101 5.08 14.25 6.53
CA LEU A 101 4.81 12.96 5.89
C LEU A 101 4.56 13.11 4.39
N SER A 102 3.83 14.15 3.97
CA SER A 102 3.62 14.48 2.56
C SER A 102 4.94 14.73 1.82
N ASP A 103 5.82 15.54 2.39
CA ASP A 103 7.15 15.80 1.82
C ASP A 103 7.99 14.54 1.75
N LEU A 104 7.89 13.67 2.77
CA LEU A 104 8.60 12.41 2.82
C LEU A 104 8.14 11.44 1.71
N LEU A 105 6.82 11.32 1.51
CA LEU A 105 6.23 10.50 0.44
C LEU A 105 6.61 11.02 -0.94
N THR A 106 6.51 12.33 -1.16
CA THR A 106 6.86 12.98 -2.43
C THR A 106 8.35 12.86 -2.75
N SER A 107 9.22 13.05 -1.75
CA SER A 107 10.67 12.90 -1.93
C SER A 107 11.07 11.44 -2.20
N ALA A 108 10.48 10.47 -1.49
CA ALA A 108 10.67 9.05 -1.76
C ALA A 108 10.22 8.67 -3.18
N GLN A 109 9.07 9.18 -3.64
CA GLN A 109 8.61 8.94 -5.02
C GLN A 109 9.60 9.46 -6.06
N LYS A 110 10.14 10.67 -5.87
CA LYS A 110 11.13 11.24 -6.79
C LYS A 110 12.38 10.35 -6.87
N LEU A 111 12.88 9.88 -5.73
CA LEU A 111 14.02 8.97 -5.67
C LEU A 111 13.73 7.63 -6.36
N VAL A 112 12.55 7.04 -6.15
CA VAL A 112 12.12 5.83 -6.86
C VAL A 112 12.14 6.05 -8.38
N ILE A 113 11.58 7.16 -8.86
CA ILE A 113 11.56 7.48 -10.29
C ILE A 113 12.99 7.67 -10.83
N THR A 114 13.84 8.38 -10.11
CA THR A 114 15.25 8.57 -10.49
C THR A 114 15.99 7.24 -10.54
N LYS A 115 15.83 6.36 -9.54
CA LYS A 115 16.41 5.01 -9.52
C LYS A 115 15.94 4.17 -10.71
N MET A 116 14.66 4.26 -11.08
CA MET A 116 14.13 3.56 -12.26
C MET A 116 14.73 4.07 -13.58
N GLN A 117 15.12 5.35 -13.64
CA GLN A 117 15.75 5.96 -14.81
C GLN A 117 17.27 5.76 -14.86
N GLN A 118 17.93 5.75 -13.70
CA GLN A 118 19.38 5.65 -13.53
C GLN A 118 19.68 4.35 -12.77
N LYS A 119 19.78 3.22 -13.49
CA LYS A 119 20.08 1.92 -12.88
C LYS A 119 21.50 1.93 -12.29
N GLY A 120 21.63 1.71 -10.98
CA GLY A 120 22.90 1.37 -10.34
C GLY A 120 23.57 2.45 -9.49
N ASP A 121 22.86 3.51 -9.08
CA ASP A 121 23.41 4.48 -8.11
C ASP A 121 23.11 4.03 -6.67
N GLU A 122 24.11 3.41 -6.03
CA GLU A 122 24.04 2.94 -4.62
C GLU A 122 23.71 4.08 -3.64
N ASN A 123 24.09 5.33 -3.93
CA ASN A 123 23.79 6.48 -3.07
C ASN A 123 22.29 6.83 -3.09
N LEU A 124 21.61 6.60 -4.22
CA LEU A 124 20.16 6.78 -4.29
C LEU A 124 19.42 5.68 -3.53
N GLU A 125 19.96 4.47 -3.50
CA GLU A 125 19.40 3.33 -2.78
C GLU A 125 19.43 3.56 -1.26
N VAL A 126 20.58 3.95 -0.72
CA VAL A 126 20.72 4.29 0.72
C VAL A 126 19.76 5.42 1.12
N LYS A 127 19.69 6.50 0.34
CA LYS A 127 18.76 7.60 0.62
C LYS A 127 17.29 7.16 0.58
N LEU A 128 16.94 6.27 -0.34
CA LEU A 128 15.57 5.79 -0.46
C LEU A 128 15.23 4.83 0.69
N GLU A 129 16.18 4.01 1.15
CA GLU A 129 16.06 3.19 2.34
C GLU A 129 15.81 4.04 3.60
N GLU A 130 16.60 5.09 3.81
CA GLU A 130 16.40 6.04 4.92
C GLU A 130 15.00 6.66 4.90
N LYS A 131 14.54 7.11 3.71
CA LYS A 131 13.20 7.67 3.55
C LYS A 131 12.12 6.64 3.83
N LEU A 132 12.29 5.41 3.34
CA LEU A 132 11.33 4.34 3.58
C LEU A 132 11.29 3.95 5.07
N MET A 133 12.43 3.92 5.76
CA MET A 133 12.47 3.70 7.20
C MET A 133 11.74 4.81 7.97
N ALA A 134 11.93 6.07 7.59
CA ALA A 134 11.21 7.18 8.19
C ALA A 134 9.69 7.10 7.92
N ILE A 135 9.27 6.67 6.73
CA ILE A 135 7.84 6.44 6.40
C ILE A 135 7.30 5.31 7.27
N LYS A 136 8.01 4.18 7.36
CA LYS A 136 7.64 3.04 8.20
C LYS A 136 7.46 3.49 9.66
N ALA A 137 8.38 4.28 10.21
CA ALA A 137 8.28 4.82 11.57
C ALA A 137 7.04 5.72 11.75
N ALA A 138 6.77 6.62 10.79
CA ALA A 138 5.62 7.52 10.83
C ALA A 138 4.27 6.81 10.75
N LEU A 139 4.19 5.68 10.04
CA LEU A 139 2.99 4.84 9.98
C LEU A 139 2.76 4.04 11.25
N ASN A 140 3.81 3.76 12.00
CA ASN A 140 3.78 2.73 13.02
C ASN A 140 3.57 3.30 14.42
N GLY A 141 4.19 4.43 14.77
CA GLY A 141 4.43 4.69 16.20
C GLY A 141 5.21 3.54 16.86
N PHE A 142 5.96 2.74 16.09
CA PHE A 142 6.81 1.67 16.61
C PHE A 142 8.16 2.27 16.99
N GLU A 143 8.65 1.92 18.18
CA GLU A 143 10.05 2.06 18.53
C GLU A 143 10.92 1.37 17.48
N TYR A 144 11.99 2.08 17.11
CA TYR A 144 13.09 1.54 16.35
C TYR A 144 13.66 0.32 17.09
N VAL A 145 13.54 -0.88 16.53
CA VAL A 145 14.38 -2.01 16.93
C VAL A 145 15.47 -2.13 15.89
N GLU A 146 16.65 -1.67 16.29
CA GLU A 146 17.91 -1.84 15.58
C GLU A 146 18.05 -3.32 15.20
N LYS A 147 18.23 -3.62 13.91
CA LYS A 147 18.72 -4.95 13.52
C LYS A 147 20.15 -5.02 14.01
N THR A 148 20.37 -5.69 15.14
CA THR A 148 21.70 -6.13 15.54
C THR A 148 22.18 -7.09 14.45
N THR A 149 23.04 -6.61 13.57
CA THR A 149 23.89 -7.46 12.73
C THR A 149 24.79 -8.22 13.67
N ILE A 150 24.44 -9.47 13.97
CA ILE A 150 25.42 -10.44 14.44
C ILE A 150 26.07 -10.99 13.16
N ASP A 151 27.10 -10.30 12.71
CA ASP A 151 28.24 -10.92 12.05
C ASP A 151 29.39 -10.95 13.07
N GLU A 152 30.32 -11.89 12.87
CA GLU A 152 31.39 -12.39 13.77
C GLU A 152 30.94 -13.64 14.58
N ASP A 153 31.54 -14.82 14.44
CA ASP A 153 32.70 -15.24 13.67
C ASP A 153 32.75 -16.78 13.62
N LEU A 154 33.48 -17.31 12.64
CA LEU A 154 33.92 -18.70 12.65
C LEU A 154 34.74 -18.96 13.93
N ASN A 155 34.50 -20.08 14.63
CA ASN A 155 35.63 -20.90 15.04
C ASN A 155 35.28 -22.38 15.20
N GLU A 156 36.24 -23.17 14.76
CA GLU A 156 36.31 -24.61 14.65
C GLU A 156 36.02 -25.36 15.96
N THR A 157 35.35 -26.51 15.85
CA THR A 157 35.82 -27.74 16.51
C THR A 157 35.28 -28.97 15.80
#